data_AF-E3C9D9-F1
#
_entry.id   AF-E3C9D9-F1
#
_cell.length_a   1.000
_cell.length_b   1.000
_cell.length_c   1.000
_cell.angle_alpha   90.00
_cell.angle_beta   90.00
_cell.angle_gamma   90.00
#
_symmetry.space_group_name_H-M   'P 1'
#
loop_
_entity.id
_entity.type
_entity.pdbx_description
1 polymer ?
#
loop_
_entity_poly.entity_id
_entity_poly.type
_entity_poly.pdbx_seq_one_letter_code
_entity_poly.pdbx_strand_id
1 'polypeptide(L)'
;MSALIGTGIGFAIATYMPVGALSAFSRHLVKVFPSSYIASSFRELLIGNKIPAVVRPELNDYLGIKLTVFKHSLGLSQNLLLVTIVSLLGLGLLIIVNHLKYKQH
;
A
#
# COMPACT_ATOMS: atom_id res chain seq x y z
N MET A 1 -11.05 13.54 17.78
CA MET A 1 -9.70 14.05 17.38
C MET A 1 -8.63 12.96 17.41
N SER A 2 -8.60 12.06 18.41
CA SER A 2 -7.60 10.98 18.50
C SER A 2 -7.56 10.01 17.31
N ALA A 3 -8.70 9.70 16.70
CA ALA A 3 -8.76 8.86 15.50
C ALA A 3 -8.07 9.52 14.30
N LEU A 4 -8.28 10.82 14.08
CA LEU A 4 -7.69 11.55 12.95
C LEU A 4 -6.17 11.66 13.09
N ILE A 5 -5.68 11.90 14.31
CA ILE A 5 -4.24 11.94 14.62
C ILE A 5 -3.63 10.55 14.46
N GLY A 6 -4.30 9.49 14.97
CA GLY A 6 -3.84 8.11 14.80
C GLY A 6 -3.80 7.65 13.34
N THR A 7 -4.81 8.01 12.54
CA THR A 7 -4.83 7.74 11.10
C THR A 7 -3.77 8.55 10.35
N GLY A 8 -3.59 9.82 10.70
CA GLY A 8 -2.58 10.69 10.09
C GLY A 8 -1.15 10.21 10.34
N ILE A 9 -0.85 9.81 11.58
CA ILE A 9 0.46 9.25 11.94
C ILE A 9 0.68 7.89 11.27
N GLY A 10 -0.33 7.01 11.27
CA GLY A 10 -0.26 5.72 10.58
C GLY A 10 -0.03 5.86 9.06
N PHE A 11 -0.67 6.86 8.44
CA PHE A 11 -0.48 7.19 7.03
C PHE A 11 0.91 7.77 6.75
N ALA A 12 1.42 8.65 7.62
CA ALA A 12 2.77 9.22 7.48
C ALA A 12 3.86 8.15 7.56
N ILE A 13 3.76 7.24 8.54
CA ILE A 13 4.70 6.12 8.68
C ILE A 13 4.62 5.18 7.47
N ALA A 14 3.42 4.93 6.93
CA ALA A 14 3.24 4.10 5.74
C ALA A 14 3.75 4.75 4.43
N THR A 15 3.76 6.08 4.34
CA THR A 15 4.09 6.79 3.09
C THR A 15 5.57 7.16 2.99
N TYR A 16 6.20 7.53 4.10
CA TYR A 16 7.56 8.08 4.13
C TYR A 16 8.64 7.06 4.52
N MET A 17 8.26 5.93 5.13
CA MET A 17 9.23 4.89 5.49
C MET A 17 9.40 3.90 4.33
N PRO A 18 10.65 3.58 3.91
CA PRO A 18 10.88 2.55 2.89
C PRO A 18 10.34 1.22 3.38
N VAL A 19 9.60 0.50 2.54
CA VAL A 19 8.92 -0.76 2.89
C VAL A 19 9.92 -1.78 3.46
N GLY A 20 11.16 -1.77 2.97
CA GLY A 20 12.28 -2.58 3.45
C GLY A 20 12.75 -2.28 4.88
N ALA A 21 12.49 -1.10 5.44
CA ALA A 21 12.85 -0.79 6.82
C ALA A 21 11.80 -1.28 7.84
N LEU A 22 10.61 -1.68 7.39
CA LEU A 22 9.55 -2.17 8.26
C LEU A 22 9.75 -3.63 8.68
N SER A 23 9.33 -3.94 9.91
CA SER A 23 9.20 -5.31 10.41
C SER A 23 8.19 -6.12 9.57
N ALA A 24 8.29 -7.45 9.57
CA ALA A 24 7.43 -8.32 8.75
C ALA A 24 5.93 -8.04 8.93
N PHE A 25 5.48 -7.89 10.17
CA PHE A 25 4.08 -7.54 10.49
C PHE A 25 3.67 -6.19 9.90
N SER A 26 4.52 -5.18 10.06
CA SER A 26 4.22 -3.83 9.58
C SER A 26 4.21 -3.75 8.06
N ARG A 27 5.05 -4.55 7.36
CA ARG A 27 4.97 -4.72 5.89
C ARG A 27 3.65 -5.31 5.43
N HIS A 28 3.06 -6.23 6.19
CA HIS A 28 1.73 -6.75 5.89
C HIS A 28 0.65 -5.70 6.14
N LEU A 29 0.73 -4.95 7.23
CA LEU A 29 -0.23 -3.88 7.53
C LEU A 29 -0.26 -2.81 6.44
N VAL A 30 0.90 -2.31 6.01
CA VAL A 30 0.92 -1.27 4.96
C VAL A 30 0.36 -1.79 3.64
N LYS A 31 0.54 -3.09 3.33
CA LYS A 31 -0.05 -3.72 2.13
C LYS A 31 -1.57 -3.85 2.18
N VAL A 32 -2.22 -3.71 3.33
CA VAL A 32 -3.69 -3.69 3.41
C VAL A 32 -4.25 -2.38 2.86
N PHE A 33 -3.48 -1.30 2.90
CA PHE A 33 -3.95 0.00 2.45
C PHE A 33 -3.79 0.15 0.93
N PRO A 34 -4.84 0.61 0.21
CA PRO A 34 -4.76 0.82 -1.24
C PRO A 34 -3.72 1.89 -1.62
N SER A 35 -3.46 2.85 -0.73
CA SER A 35 -2.47 3.91 -0.92
C SER A 35 -1.05 3.38 -1.14
N SER A 36 -0.68 2.26 -0.50
CA SER A 36 0.65 1.67 -0.65
C SER A 36 0.91 1.20 -2.08
N TYR A 37 -0.12 0.62 -2.71
CA TYR A 37 -0.05 0.19 -4.11
C TYR A 37 0.06 1.39 -5.06
N ILE A 38 -0.69 2.47 -4.83
CA ILE A 38 -0.59 3.71 -5.62
C ILE A 38 0.82 4.31 -5.50
N ALA A 39 1.36 4.39 -4.28
CA ALA A 39 2.69 4.93 -4.03
C ALA A 39 3.79 4.11 -4.71
N SER A 40 3.68 2.77 -4.70
CA SER A 40 4.59 1.88 -5.43
C SER A 40 4.51 2.10 -6.94
N SER A 41 3.31 2.16 -7.52
CA SER A 41 3.15 2.44 -8.96
C SER A 41 3.75 3.79 -9.36
N PHE A 42 3.58 4.82 -8.52
CA PHE A 42 4.15 6.15 -8.79
C PHE A 42 5.68 6.13 -8.74
N ARG A 43 6.27 5.42 -7.77
CA ARG A 43 7.72 5.22 -7.70
C ARG A 43 8.24 4.38 -8.88
N GLU A 44 7.52 3.35 -9.31
CA GLU A 44 7.87 2.54 -10.49
C GLU A 44 7.89 3.39 -11.76
N LEU A 45 6.90 4.26 -11.95
CA LEU A 45 6.80 5.17 -13.10
C LEU A 45 7.91 6.24 -13.11
N LEU A 46 8.18 6.86 -11.96
CA LEU A 46 9.13 7.98 -11.87
C LEU A 46 10.60 7.55 -11.79
N ILE A 47 10.86 6.46 -11.06
CA ILE A 47 12.22 6.06 -10.64
C ILE A 47 12.60 4.72 -11.28
N GLY A 48 11.65 3.83 -11.56
CA GLY A 48 11.93 2.45 -11.96
C GLY A 48 12.94 2.33 -13.11
N ASN A 49 12.82 3.15 -14.16
CA ASN A 49 13.73 3.10 -15.32
C ASN A 49 15.06 3.85 -15.11
N LYS A 50 15.21 4.58 -14.00
CA LYS A 50 16.43 5.35 -13.67
C LYS A 50 17.39 4.57 -12.78
N ILE A 51 17.00 3.41 -12.27
CA ILE A 51 17.82 2.60 -11.36
C ILE A 51 18.72 1.64 -12.17
N PRO A 52 20.04 1.63 -11.94
CA PRO A 52 20.95 0.69 -12.58
C PRO A 52 20.57 -0.76 -12.32
N ALA A 53 20.63 -1.62 -13.35
CA ALA A 53 20.17 -3.01 -13.28
C ALA A 53 20.83 -3.84 -12.16
N VAL A 54 22.07 -3.53 -11.80
CA VAL A 54 22.86 -4.21 -10.75
C VAL A 54 22.25 -4.03 -9.36
N VAL A 55 21.71 -2.84 -9.05
CA VAL A 55 21.15 -2.53 -7.71
C VAL A 55 19.62 -2.54 -7.69
N ARG A 56 19.00 -2.68 -8.87
CA ARG A 56 17.55 -2.62 -9.07
C ARG A 56 16.74 -3.60 -8.22
N PRO A 57 17.13 -4.87 -8.03
CA PRO A 57 16.31 -5.82 -7.26
C PRO A 57 16.19 -5.43 -5.78
N GLU A 58 17.33 -5.15 -5.15
CA GLU A 58 17.42 -4.82 -3.72
C GLU A 58 16.80 -3.46 -3.43
N LEU A 59 17.07 -2.47 -4.29
CA LEU A 59 16.54 -1.13 -4.13
C LEU A 59 15.03 -1.06 -4.40
N ASN A 60 14.52 -1.88 -5.33
CA ASN A 60 13.08 -1.95 -5.59
C ASN A 60 12.31 -2.50 -4.40
N ASP A 61 12.82 -3.55 -3.74
CA ASP A 61 12.16 -4.15 -2.57
C ASP A 61 12.31 -3.25 -1.35
N TYR A 62 13.49 -2.64 -1.16
CA TYR A 62 13.75 -1.75 -0.04
C TYR A 62 12.86 -0.49 -0.10
N LEU A 63 12.82 0.19 -1.24
CA LEU A 63 12.04 1.42 -1.41
C LEU A 63 10.53 1.16 -1.64
N GLY A 64 10.14 -0.10 -1.87
CA GLY A 64 8.76 -0.44 -2.25
C GLY A 64 8.37 0.14 -3.62
N ILE A 65 9.30 0.11 -4.58
CA ILE A 65 9.05 0.49 -5.98
C ILE A 65 8.22 -0.59 -6.64
N LYS A 66 8.63 -1.85 -6.46
CA LYS A 66 7.82 -3.02 -6.79
C LYS A 66 7.40 -3.69 -5.51
N LEU A 67 6.10 -3.67 -5.23
CA LEU A 67 5.53 -4.41 -4.11
C LEU A 67 5.63 -5.91 -4.39
N THR A 68 6.26 -6.63 -3.47
CA THR A 68 6.30 -8.08 -3.44
C THR A 68 5.12 -8.61 -2.62
N VAL A 69 4.17 -9.29 -3.26
CA VAL A 69 3.04 -9.95 -2.58
C VAL A 69 3.24 -11.46 -2.71
N PHE A 70 3.29 -12.19 -1.59
CA PHE A 70 3.56 -13.63 -1.55
C PHE A 70 4.78 -14.08 -2.39
N LYS A 71 5.91 -13.36 -2.30
CA LYS A 71 7.17 -13.59 -3.03
C LYS A 71 7.13 -13.31 -4.55
N HIS A 72 6.02 -12.83 -5.09
CA HIS A 72 5.93 -12.40 -6.49
C HIS A 72 6.04 -10.88 -6.57
N SER A 73 6.92 -10.38 -7.44
CA SER A 73 7.01 -8.94 -7.73
C SER A 73 5.87 -8.55 -8.64
N LEU A 74 5.02 -7.63 -8.19
CA LEU A 74 3.91 -7.16 -9.02
C LEU A 74 4.45 -6.22 -10.10
N GLY A 75 4.02 -6.43 -11.34
CA GLY A 75 4.14 -5.42 -12.38
C GLY A 75 3.10 -4.31 -12.20
N LEU A 76 3.36 -3.15 -12.80
CA LEU A 76 2.48 -1.97 -12.76
C LEU A 76 0.99 -2.30 -12.96
N SER A 77 0.64 -3.07 -13.99
CA SER A 77 -0.75 -3.42 -14.31
C SER A 77 -1.41 -4.27 -13.23
N GLN A 78 -0.66 -5.23 -12.66
CA GLN A 78 -1.14 -6.07 -11.55
C GLN A 78 -1.31 -5.24 -10.27
N ASN A 79 -0.39 -4.30 -10.04
CA ASN A 79 -0.43 -3.39 -8.92
C ASN A 79 -1.66 -2.47 -8.97
N LEU A 80 -1.96 -1.89 -10.14
CA LEU A 80 -3.15 -1.07 -10.38
C LEU A 80 -4.47 -1.87 -10.25
N LEU A 81 -4.48 -3.12 -10.71
CA LEU A 81 -5.63 -4.01 -10.54
C LEU A 81 -5.88 -4.25 -9.04
N LEU A 82 -4.83 -4.52 -8.27
CA LEU A 82 -4.92 -4.69 -6.81
C LEU A 82 -5.37 -3.43 -6.07
N VAL A 83 -4.92 -2.23 -6.47
CA VAL A 83 -5.47 -0.96 -5.94
C VAL A 83 -6.98 -0.95 -6.05
N THR A 84 -7.50 -1.28 -7.24
CA THR A 84 -8.93 -1.24 -7.54
C THR A 84 -9.69 -2.23 -6.66
N ILE A 85 -9.22 -3.48 -6.56
CA ILE A 85 -9.86 -4.52 -5.74
C ILE A 85 -9.85 -4.12 -4.26
N VAL A 86 -8.69 -3.74 -3.71
CA VAL A 86 -8.56 -3.40 -2.28
C VAL A 86 -9.40 -2.18 -1.92
N SER A 87 -9.47 -1.19 -2.82
CA SER A 87 -10.32 0.00 -2.63
C SER A 87 -11.81 -0.34 -2.64
N LEU A 88 -12.25 -1.18 -3.59
CA LEU A 88 -13.65 -1.63 -3.66
C LEU A 88 -14.06 -2.44 -2.43
N LEU A 89 -13.19 -3.35 -1.97
CA LEU A 89 -13.45 -4.12 -0.74
C LEU A 89 -13.54 -3.20 0.48
N GLY A 90 -12.63 -2.23 0.60
CA GLY A 90 -12.66 -1.25 1.69
C GLY A 90 -13.94 -0.40 1.70
N LEU A 91 -14.36 0.08 0.53
CA LEU A 91 -15.63 0.82 0.37
C LEU A 91 -16.85 -0.06 0.65
N GLY A 92 -16.86 -1.30 0.18
CA GLY A 92 -17.93 -2.27 0.45
C GLY A 92 -18.09 -2.54 1.95
N LEU A 93 -16.98 -2.72 2.67
CA LEU A 93 -16.97 -2.88 4.12
C LEU A 93 -17.55 -1.65 4.83
N LEU A 94 -17.16 -0.45 4.41
CA LEU A 94 -17.71 0.80 4.95
C LEU A 94 -19.22 0.92 4.74
N ILE A 95 -19.71 0.56 3.55
CA ILE A 95 -21.16 0.56 3.25
C ILE A 95 -21.90 -0.43 4.14
N ILE A 96 -21.37 -1.65 4.31
CA ILE A 96 -21.97 -2.68 5.17
C ILE A 96 -22.03 -2.20 6.63
N VAL A 97 -20.91 -1.70 7.16
CA VAL A 97 -20.85 -1.17 8.53
C VAL A 97 -21.81 -0.01 8.72
N ASN A 98 -21.87 0.91 7.75
CA ASN A 98 -22.81 2.03 7.79
C ASN A 98 -24.27 1.55 7.79
N HIS A 99 -24.60 0.54 6.97
CA HIS A 99 -25.93 -0.04 6.92
C HIS A 99 -26.31 -0.78 8.23
N LEU A 100 -25.35 -1.47 8.85
CA LEU A 100 -25.57 -2.14 10.14
C LEU A 100 -25.81 -1.13 11.27
N LYS A 101 -25.08 -0.01 11.26
CA LYS A 101 -25.27 1.08 12.22
C LYS A 101 -26.64 1.75 12.07
N TYR A 102 -27.12 1.92 10.83
CA TYR A 102 -28.44 2.52 10.56
C TYR A 102 -29.60 1.62 10.99
N LYS A 103 -29.42 0.29 11.04
CA LYS A 103 -30.45 -0.66 11.50
C LYS A 103 -30.63 -0.66 13.03
N GLN A 104 -29.74 -0.01 13.78
CA GLN A 104 -29.78 0.04 15.26
C GLN A 104 -30.31 1.36 15.82
N HIS A 105 -30.77 2.26 14.97
CA HIS A 105 -31.51 3.49 15.31
C HIS A 105 -32.87 3.47 14.61
#